data_AF-A0A2E9R1T1-F1
#
_entry.id   AF-A0A2E9R1T1-F1
#
_cell.length_a   1.000
_cell.length_b   1.000
_cell.length_c   1.000
_cell.angle_alpha   90.00
_cell.angle_beta   90.00
_cell.angle_gamma   90.00
#
_symmetry.space_group_name_H-M   'P 1'
#
loop_
_entity.id
_entity.type
_entity.pdbx_description
1 polymer ?
#
loop_
_entity_poly.entity_id
_entity_poly.type
_entity_poly.pdbx_seq_one_letter_code
_entity_poly.pdbx_strand_id
1 'polypeptide(L)'
;MLVIVKEMEIKPKENSMSQHNTPQKTNTSSTSQTTHSAFELRPDLWDARYNDKERETLKAVALQYGLDPLTREVMLLKGNIYVTASGLQKLAVRDPDYDGCEIEVVQADWSNNFFVIKARVWKKNCSHPFEDYGDADPSTSSLTGHALFRHAITRARARAMRSAFAIPFCSLEELDDEVRWRKTQRQQKNNSTSNRRPRQWADKKEPAQLSLADAPKQTQEAPKPKAVEKSEPKAEVVPAPKKAVEDSLIELATSEQQKELLAYAEKLDMTAKELADDLMQQYGVPSWDKLSNMQAQLLLELLKDRVQQHLSDKQNTPVPQNDQADNDNTPHDDEPTKAEATERAETKEAIENHVPTLMKQQADTTLRARKTNDPRRMIPKPSRLEQIRLTDECVQRMEDADSLQVLRDEWEDFQSVRHLLSAELIDRICKAKNERKVMLSGKAA
;
A
#
# COMPACT_ATOMS: atom_id res chain seq x y z
N MET A 1 -31.49 39.02 24.31
CA MET A 1 -30.28 39.81 24.02
C MET A 1 -30.08 39.82 22.52
N LEU A 2 -30.54 40.89 21.85
CA LEU A 2 -30.31 41.13 20.43
C LEU A 2 -28.90 41.72 20.27
N VAL A 3 -28.07 41.13 19.42
CA VAL A 3 -26.76 41.66 19.03
C VAL A 3 -26.91 42.31 17.67
N ILE A 4 -26.69 43.62 17.64
CA ILE A 4 -26.75 44.50 16.46
C ILE A 4 -25.45 44.33 15.68
N VAL A 5 -25.56 43.93 14.41
CA VAL A 5 -24.47 43.95 13.43
C VAL A 5 -24.40 45.34 12.81
N LYS A 6 -23.22 45.97 12.85
CA LYS A 6 -22.97 47.31 12.31
C LYS A 6 -22.30 47.16 10.93
N GLU A 7 -23.02 47.55 9.88
CA GLU A 7 -22.50 47.67 8.52
C GLU A 7 -21.41 48.75 8.44
N MET A 8 -20.31 48.44 7.74
CA MET A 8 -19.28 49.41 7.35
C MET A 8 -19.44 49.72 5.86
N GLU A 9 -19.72 50.98 5.58
CA GLU A 9 -19.94 51.58 4.27
C GLU A 9 -18.57 51.96 3.65
N ILE A 10 -18.24 51.42 2.46
CA ILE A 10 -17.02 51.77 1.72
C ILE A 10 -17.40 52.70 0.57
N LYS A 11 -16.90 53.95 0.61
CA LYS A 11 -17.03 54.93 -0.47
C LYS A 11 -16.00 54.70 -1.58
N PRO A 12 -16.36 54.84 -2.87
CA PRO A 12 -15.42 54.78 -3.97
C PRO A 12 -14.69 56.13 -4.14
N LYS A 13 -13.39 56.08 -4.42
CA LYS A 13 -12.59 57.21 -4.89
C LYS A 13 -12.47 57.16 -6.41
N GLU A 14 -13.02 58.16 -7.08
CA GLU A 14 -12.64 58.53 -8.44
C GLU A 14 -11.32 59.32 -8.40
N ASN A 15 -10.40 59.07 -9.35
CA ASN A 15 -9.69 60.18 -9.98
C ASN A 15 -9.11 59.85 -11.37
N SER A 16 -9.43 60.78 -12.27
CA SER A 16 -8.94 61.18 -13.60
C SER A 16 -7.62 60.66 -14.21
N MET A 17 -7.76 60.24 -15.48
CA MET A 17 -7.02 60.64 -16.70
C MET A 17 -5.63 61.31 -16.60
N SER A 18 -4.65 60.73 -17.32
CA SER A 18 -3.81 61.47 -18.28
C SER A 18 -3.29 60.55 -19.40
N GLN A 19 -3.32 61.05 -20.64
CA GLN A 19 -2.96 60.38 -21.89
C GLN A 19 -1.46 60.46 -22.23
N HIS A 20 -1.09 59.67 -23.25
CA HIS A 20 0.09 59.71 -24.14
C HIS A 20 1.44 59.14 -23.64
N ASN A 21 1.86 57.99 -24.21
CA ASN A 21 2.72 57.97 -25.40
C ASN A 21 3.04 56.53 -25.86
N THR A 22 2.98 56.31 -27.17
CA THR A 22 3.54 55.13 -27.87
C THR A 22 4.99 55.44 -28.28
N PRO A 23 5.90 54.46 -28.28
CA PRO A 23 6.47 54.06 -29.56
C PRO A 23 6.66 52.55 -29.73
N GLN A 24 6.75 52.16 -31.01
CA GLN A 24 6.89 50.82 -31.58
C GLN A 24 8.26 50.15 -31.35
N LYS A 25 8.24 48.80 -31.45
CA LYS A 25 9.32 47.83 -31.81
C LYS A 25 10.40 47.65 -30.73
N THR A 26 10.82 46.43 -30.36
CA THR A 26 11.29 45.32 -31.20
C THR A 26 11.08 43.96 -30.53
N ASN A 27 10.92 42.94 -31.37
CA ASN A 27 11.03 41.51 -31.06
C ASN A 27 12.30 41.17 -30.27
N THR A 28 12.16 40.37 -29.21
CA THR A 28 13.12 39.30 -28.88
C THR A 28 12.37 38.15 -28.24
N SER A 29 12.20 37.12 -29.05
CA SER A 29 11.81 35.78 -28.68
C SER A 29 12.83 35.19 -27.71
N SER A 30 12.42 34.89 -26.49
CA SER A 30 13.09 33.87 -25.67
C SER A 30 12.04 32.90 -25.18
N THR A 31 11.61 32.04 -26.11
CA THR A 31 10.85 30.83 -25.80
C THR A 31 11.78 29.91 -25.02
N SER A 32 11.79 30.03 -23.70
CA SER A 32 12.30 28.98 -22.82
C SER A 32 11.35 27.79 -22.98
N GLN A 33 11.71 26.87 -23.88
CA GLN A 33 11.06 25.58 -24.00
C GLN A 33 11.41 24.75 -22.75
N THR A 34 10.64 24.94 -21.68
CA THR A 34 10.49 23.91 -20.67
C THR A 34 9.60 22.85 -21.31
N THR A 35 10.20 21.76 -21.76
CA THR A 35 9.49 20.57 -22.25
C THR A 35 8.76 19.92 -21.06
N HIS A 36 7.65 20.52 -20.62
CA HIS A 36 6.62 19.77 -19.93
C HIS A 36 6.08 18.78 -20.95
N SER A 37 6.43 17.50 -20.80
CA SER A 37 5.70 16.40 -21.43
C SER A 37 4.21 16.71 -21.32
N ALA A 38 3.58 17.04 -22.45
CA ALA A 38 2.17 17.39 -22.48
C ALA A 38 1.40 16.23 -21.85
N PHE A 39 0.62 16.52 -20.81
CA PHE A 39 -0.24 15.54 -20.18
C PHE A 39 -1.33 15.15 -21.19
N GLU A 40 -1.07 14.09 -21.95
CA GLU A 40 -1.97 13.59 -22.98
C GLU A 40 -2.82 12.46 -22.40
N LEU A 41 -4.12 12.72 -22.30
CA LEU A 41 -5.07 11.68 -21.91
C LEU A 41 -5.20 10.65 -23.04
N ARG A 42 -5.38 9.39 -22.65
CA ARG A 42 -5.67 8.27 -23.55
C ARG A 42 -7.06 7.67 -23.29
N PRO A 43 -8.16 8.37 -23.67
CA PRO A 43 -9.52 7.88 -23.45
C PRO A 43 -9.83 6.55 -24.13
N ASP A 44 -9.09 6.21 -25.16
CA ASP A 44 -9.14 4.93 -25.88
C ASP A 44 -8.79 3.74 -24.98
N LEU A 45 -8.01 3.96 -23.93
CA LEU A 45 -7.58 2.92 -22.98
C LEU A 45 -8.44 2.87 -21.72
N TRP A 46 -9.47 3.73 -21.62
CA TRP A 46 -10.33 3.75 -20.44
C TRP A 46 -11.31 2.58 -20.44
N ASP A 47 -11.88 2.32 -19.27
CA ASP A 47 -12.83 1.22 -19.08
C ASP A 47 -13.99 1.31 -20.09
N ALA A 48 -14.09 0.30 -20.95
CA ALA A 48 -15.08 0.23 -22.01
C ALA A 48 -16.53 0.27 -21.48
N ARG A 49 -16.74 0.01 -20.19
CA ARG A 49 -18.04 0.07 -19.52
C ARG A 49 -18.59 1.48 -19.38
N TYR A 50 -17.75 2.51 -19.44
CA TYR A 50 -18.24 3.88 -19.41
C TYR A 50 -19.01 4.21 -20.68
N ASN A 51 -20.19 4.79 -20.55
CA ASN A 51 -20.91 5.34 -21.70
C ASN A 51 -20.25 6.65 -22.19
N ASP A 52 -20.65 7.15 -23.35
CA ASP A 52 -19.99 8.32 -23.95
C ASP A 52 -20.12 9.58 -23.09
N LYS A 53 -21.25 9.77 -22.41
CA LYS A 53 -21.46 10.89 -21.48
C LYS A 53 -20.55 10.78 -20.26
N GLU A 54 -20.42 9.58 -19.71
CA GLU A 54 -19.51 9.27 -18.60
C GLU A 54 -18.05 9.50 -19.00
N ARG A 55 -17.63 9.03 -20.18
CA ARG A 55 -16.29 9.29 -20.71
C ARG A 55 -16.02 10.79 -20.86
N GLU A 56 -16.97 11.55 -21.43
CA GLU A 56 -16.79 12.99 -21.61
C GLU A 56 -16.70 13.72 -20.26
N THR A 57 -17.53 13.33 -19.30
CA THR A 57 -17.52 13.90 -17.95
C THR A 57 -16.19 13.59 -17.23
N LEU A 58 -15.73 12.34 -17.30
CA LEU A 58 -14.47 11.90 -16.71
C LEU A 58 -13.28 12.61 -17.37
N LYS A 59 -13.33 12.82 -18.69
CA LYS A 59 -12.32 13.56 -19.44
C LYS A 59 -12.26 15.02 -19.01
N ALA A 60 -13.40 15.70 -18.85
CA ALA A 60 -13.44 17.07 -18.40
C ALA A 60 -12.75 17.23 -17.03
N VAL A 61 -13.04 16.34 -16.07
CA VAL A 61 -12.41 16.39 -14.74
C VAL A 61 -10.94 15.98 -14.78
N ALA A 62 -10.60 14.93 -15.53
CA ALA A 62 -9.21 14.48 -15.72
C ALA A 62 -8.32 15.62 -16.25
N LEU A 63 -8.81 16.37 -17.25
CA LEU A 63 -8.10 17.53 -17.79
C LEU A 63 -8.03 18.68 -16.78
N GLN A 64 -9.14 19.02 -16.12
CA GLN A 64 -9.20 20.14 -15.19
C GLN A 64 -8.23 19.98 -14.01
N TYR A 65 -8.10 18.77 -13.47
CA TYR A 65 -7.25 18.49 -12.31
C TYR A 65 -5.91 17.84 -12.69
N GLY A 66 -5.67 17.57 -13.99
CA GLY A 66 -4.47 16.86 -14.44
C GLY A 66 -4.33 15.46 -13.84
N LEU A 67 -5.47 14.77 -13.67
CA LEU A 67 -5.58 13.42 -13.14
C LEU A 67 -5.78 12.44 -14.29
N ASP A 68 -5.20 11.24 -14.17
CA ASP A 68 -5.29 10.22 -15.20
C ASP A 68 -6.24 9.08 -14.78
N PRO A 69 -7.33 8.85 -15.52
CA PRO A 69 -8.20 7.70 -15.29
C PRO A 69 -7.51 6.35 -15.51
N LEU A 70 -6.48 6.29 -16.39
CA LEU A 70 -5.74 5.07 -16.69
C LEU A 70 -4.95 4.58 -15.46
N THR A 71 -4.27 5.49 -14.76
CA THR A 71 -3.55 5.21 -13.50
C THR A 71 -4.49 5.18 -12.29
N ARG A 72 -5.80 5.31 -12.52
CA ARG A 72 -6.87 5.34 -11.50
C ARG A 72 -6.72 6.46 -10.49
N GLU A 73 -6.22 7.61 -10.89
CA GLU A 73 -6.20 8.80 -10.04
C GLU A 73 -7.60 9.42 -9.89
N VAL A 74 -8.45 9.24 -10.91
CA VAL A 74 -9.86 9.64 -10.93
C VAL A 74 -10.69 8.56 -11.59
N MET A 75 -11.92 8.32 -11.11
CA MET A 75 -12.81 7.33 -11.69
C MET A 75 -14.29 7.66 -11.49
N LEU A 76 -15.13 7.00 -12.28
CA LEU A 76 -16.58 7.04 -12.11
C LEU A 76 -17.09 5.77 -11.41
N LEU A 77 -17.93 5.96 -10.41
CA LEU A 77 -18.69 4.91 -9.74
C LEU A 77 -20.17 5.31 -9.66
N LYS A 78 -21.04 4.53 -10.30
CA LYS A 78 -22.50 4.78 -10.37
C LYS A 78 -22.82 6.20 -10.85
N GLY A 79 -22.11 6.67 -11.87
CA GLY A 79 -22.27 8.01 -12.44
C GLY A 79 -21.69 9.17 -11.62
N ASN A 80 -21.06 8.90 -10.47
CA ASN A 80 -20.41 9.92 -9.63
C ASN A 80 -18.89 9.84 -9.75
N ILE A 81 -18.24 11.00 -9.71
CA ILE A 81 -16.79 11.13 -9.83
C ILE A 81 -16.14 10.97 -8.45
N TYR A 82 -15.07 10.19 -8.42
CA TYR A 82 -14.25 9.98 -7.24
C TYR A 82 -12.77 10.19 -7.57
N VAL A 83 -12.03 10.77 -6.64
CA VAL A 83 -10.57 10.90 -6.71
C VAL A 83 -9.96 9.90 -5.75
N THR A 84 -9.06 9.04 -6.21
CA THR A 84 -8.46 8.03 -5.32
C THR A 84 -7.40 8.66 -4.42
N ALA A 85 -6.93 7.90 -3.43
CA ALA A 85 -5.83 8.32 -2.57
C ALA A 85 -4.56 8.68 -3.38
N SER A 86 -4.29 7.98 -4.50
CA SER A 86 -3.16 8.33 -5.38
C SER A 86 -3.40 9.65 -6.12
N GLY A 87 -4.63 9.90 -6.58
CA GLY A 87 -5.01 11.16 -7.22
C GLY A 87 -4.88 12.34 -6.27
N LEU A 88 -5.37 12.21 -5.03
CA LEU A 88 -5.20 13.23 -4.00
C LEU A 88 -3.73 13.50 -3.69
N GLN A 89 -2.92 12.44 -3.51
CA GLN A 89 -1.49 12.57 -3.23
C GLN A 89 -0.77 13.29 -4.38
N LYS A 90 -1.13 12.99 -5.63
CA LYS A 90 -0.56 13.64 -6.81
C LYS A 90 -0.92 15.12 -6.84
N LEU A 91 -2.16 15.49 -6.52
CA LEU A 91 -2.57 16.89 -6.43
C LEU A 91 -1.81 17.62 -5.33
N ALA A 92 -1.70 17.00 -4.15
CA ALA A 92 -0.96 17.56 -3.02
C ALA A 92 0.51 17.81 -3.37
N VAL A 93 1.21 16.82 -3.92
CA VAL A 93 2.64 16.93 -4.26
C VAL A 93 2.91 17.94 -5.38
N ARG A 94 1.94 18.19 -6.26
CA ARG A 94 2.06 19.20 -7.32
C ARG A 94 1.80 20.62 -6.82
N ASP A 95 1.09 20.79 -5.70
CA ASP A 95 0.88 22.09 -5.10
C ASP A 95 2.20 22.55 -4.41
N PRO A 96 2.78 23.69 -4.83
CA PRO A 96 4.06 24.16 -4.29
C PRO A 96 4.02 24.51 -2.80
N ASP A 97 2.82 24.74 -2.27
CA ASP A 97 2.60 25.09 -0.88
C ASP A 97 2.42 23.86 0.01
N TYR A 98 2.28 22.64 -0.54
CA TYR A 98 2.17 21.43 0.28
C TYR A 98 3.43 21.21 1.12
N ASP A 99 3.23 21.01 2.43
CA ASP A 99 4.30 20.89 3.43
C ASP A 99 4.18 19.60 4.26
N GLY A 100 3.49 18.60 3.70
CA GLY A 100 3.37 17.28 4.31
C GLY A 100 2.06 17.02 5.04
N CYS A 101 1.96 15.82 5.59
CA CYS A 101 0.79 15.32 6.28
C CYS A 101 1.18 14.51 7.51
N GLU A 102 0.69 14.92 8.67
CA GLU A 102 0.89 14.25 9.94
C GLU A 102 -0.33 13.41 10.30
N ILE A 103 -0.08 12.30 11.01
CA ILE A 103 -1.10 11.34 11.42
C ILE A 103 -1.05 11.16 12.92
N GLU A 104 -2.20 11.26 13.57
CA GLU A 104 -2.40 11.05 14.99
C GLU A 104 -3.45 9.94 15.18
N VAL A 105 -3.11 8.93 15.98
CA VAL A 105 -4.05 7.87 16.34
C VAL A 105 -4.90 8.37 17.51
N VAL A 106 -6.19 8.60 17.26
CA VAL A 106 -7.13 9.09 18.28
C VAL A 106 -7.68 7.92 19.09
N GLN A 107 -8.06 6.84 18.41
CA GLN A 107 -8.53 5.61 19.03
C GLN A 107 -8.10 4.40 18.20
N ALA A 108 -7.58 3.38 18.87
CA ALA A 108 -7.26 2.11 18.24
C ALA A 108 -7.65 0.94 19.15
N ASP A 109 -8.85 0.40 18.92
CA ASP A 109 -9.34 -0.79 19.59
C ASP A 109 -9.17 -1.99 18.65
N TRP A 110 -8.05 -2.69 18.83
CA TRP A 110 -7.71 -3.88 18.06
C TRP A 110 -8.64 -5.06 18.33
N SER A 111 -9.26 -5.13 19.51
CA SER A 111 -10.17 -6.21 19.87
C SER A 111 -11.49 -6.10 19.12
N ASN A 112 -12.00 -4.87 19.00
CA ASN A 112 -13.27 -4.59 18.31
C ASN A 112 -13.09 -4.15 16.85
N ASN A 113 -11.84 -4.12 16.35
CA ASN A 113 -11.51 -3.61 15.02
C ASN A 113 -12.05 -2.19 14.79
N PHE A 114 -11.96 -1.31 15.80
CA PHE A 114 -12.48 0.05 15.72
C PHE A 114 -11.34 1.06 15.78
N PHE A 115 -11.19 1.86 14.73
CA PHE A 115 -10.08 2.79 14.58
C PHE A 115 -10.58 4.18 14.21
N VAL A 116 -10.04 5.19 14.89
CA VAL A 116 -10.24 6.61 14.58
C VAL A 116 -8.87 7.28 14.48
N ILE A 117 -8.62 7.89 13.33
CA ILE A 117 -7.35 8.52 12.98
C ILE A 117 -7.62 9.97 12.65
N LYS A 118 -6.78 10.87 13.15
CA LYS A 118 -6.76 12.27 12.75
C LYS A 118 -5.60 12.50 11.80
N ALA A 119 -5.85 13.18 10.68
CA ALA A 119 -4.82 13.65 9.77
C ALA A 119 -4.74 15.18 9.82
N ARG A 120 -3.52 15.72 9.76
CA ARG A 120 -3.23 17.15 9.63
C ARG A 120 -2.44 17.36 8.36
N VAL A 121 -2.96 18.15 7.42
CA VAL A 121 -2.25 18.53 6.19
C VAL A 121 -1.74 19.95 6.32
N TRP A 122 -0.44 20.13 6.12
CA TRP A 122 0.23 21.42 6.25
C TRP A 122 0.43 22.08 4.89
N LYS A 123 0.23 23.39 4.86
CA LYS A 123 0.59 24.26 3.73
C LYS A 123 1.48 25.40 4.23
N LYS A 124 2.54 25.73 3.49
CA LYS A 124 3.57 26.73 3.88
C LYS A 124 3.01 28.10 4.26
N ASN A 125 1.92 28.50 3.62
CA ASN A 125 1.30 29.82 3.80
C ASN A 125 0.08 29.81 4.74
N CYS A 126 -0.12 28.75 5.52
CA CYS A 126 -1.25 28.61 6.44
C CYS A 126 -0.78 28.61 7.90
N SER A 127 -1.48 29.34 8.77
CA SER A 127 -1.17 29.39 10.22
C SER A 127 -1.58 28.13 10.97
N HIS A 128 -2.51 27.36 10.41
CA HIS A 128 -3.05 26.14 10.99
C HIS A 128 -3.15 25.05 9.90
N PRO A 129 -2.96 23.77 10.27
CA PRO A 129 -3.15 22.68 9.34
C PRO A 129 -4.63 22.47 9.04
N PHE A 130 -4.89 21.85 7.90
CA PHE A 130 -6.21 21.32 7.59
C PHE A 130 -6.36 19.97 8.27
N GLU A 131 -7.29 19.88 9.21
CA GLU A 131 -7.47 18.70 10.04
C GLU A 131 -8.75 17.97 9.68
N ASP A 132 -8.68 16.63 9.60
CA ASP A 132 -9.87 15.80 9.43
C ASP A 132 -9.68 14.41 10.05
N TYR A 133 -10.78 13.68 10.22
CA TYR A 133 -10.83 12.39 10.88
C TYR A 133 -11.24 11.29 9.90
N GLY A 134 -10.56 10.15 9.99
CA GLY A 134 -10.89 8.91 9.30
C GLY A 134 -11.19 7.81 10.30
N ASP A 135 -12.36 7.24 10.17
CA ASP A 135 -12.86 6.14 10.98
C ASP A 135 -13.00 4.88 10.14
N ALA A 136 -12.71 3.73 10.75
CA ALA A 136 -12.96 2.43 10.14
C ALA A 136 -13.29 1.37 11.19
N ASP A 137 -14.35 0.62 10.92
CA ASP A 137 -14.88 -0.43 11.78
C ASP A 137 -15.59 -1.51 10.93
N PRO A 138 -15.99 -2.66 11.52
CA PRO A 138 -16.64 -3.74 10.78
C PRO A 138 -17.97 -3.37 10.11
N SER A 139 -18.62 -2.28 10.52
CA SER A 139 -19.84 -1.77 9.87
C SER A 139 -19.54 -0.95 8.61
N THR A 140 -18.36 -0.35 8.50
CA THR A 140 -17.93 0.54 7.41
C THR A 140 -16.93 -0.10 6.44
N SER A 141 -16.41 -1.28 6.77
CA SER A 141 -15.54 -2.06 5.87
C SER A 141 -15.47 -3.53 6.27
N SER A 142 -15.28 -4.42 5.30
CA SER A 142 -15.01 -5.85 5.57
C SER A 142 -13.55 -6.13 5.94
N LEU A 143 -12.69 -5.12 5.90
CA LEU A 143 -11.29 -5.27 6.29
C LEU A 143 -11.21 -5.52 7.80
N THR A 144 -10.13 -6.17 8.26
CA THR A 144 -9.89 -6.43 9.68
C THR A 144 -8.44 -6.15 10.06
N GLY A 145 -8.20 -5.99 11.37
CA GLY A 145 -6.88 -5.78 11.96
C GLY A 145 -6.11 -4.66 11.28
N HIS A 146 -4.85 -4.93 10.91
CA HIS A 146 -3.97 -3.93 10.33
C HIS A 146 -4.46 -3.37 8.99
N ALA A 147 -5.22 -4.13 8.20
CA ALA A 147 -5.76 -3.62 6.93
C ALA A 147 -6.81 -2.54 7.19
N LEU A 148 -7.69 -2.78 8.16
CA LEU A 148 -8.72 -1.81 8.57
C LEU A 148 -8.11 -0.56 9.23
N PHE A 149 -7.07 -0.74 10.05
CA PHE A 149 -6.32 0.38 10.61
C PHE A 149 -5.69 1.26 9.52
N ARG A 150 -5.05 0.66 8.50
CA ARG A 150 -4.52 1.41 7.35
C ARG A 150 -5.63 2.09 6.55
N HIS A 151 -6.82 1.49 6.46
CA HIS A 151 -7.98 2.09 5.81
C HIS A 151 -8.43 3.38 6.52
N ALA A 152 -8.52 3.37 7.85
CA ALA A 152 -8.81 4.56 8.65
C ALA A 152 -7.78 5.69 8.41
N ILE A 153 -6.48 5.34 8.33
CA ILE A 153 -5.41 6.30 8.01
C ILE A 153 -5.64 6.93 6.63
N THR A 154 -5.93 6.11 5.62
CA THR A 154 -6.16 6.60 4.26
C THR A 154 -7.39 7.51 4.19
N ARG A 155 -8.47 7.18 4.89
CA ARG A 155 -9.67 8.03 5.01
C ARG A 155 -9.35 9.39 5.63
N ALA A 156 -8.62 9.40 6.73
CA ALA A 156 -8.25 10.62 7.41
C ALA A 156 -7.42 11.53 6.49
N ARG A 157 -6.40 10.95 5.82
CA ARG A 157 -5.58 11.68 4.84
C ARG A 157 -6.41 12.23 3.69
N ALA A 158 -7.30 11.41 3.14
CA ALA A 158 -8.10 11.81 1.99
C ALA A 158 -8.99 13.02 2.31
N ARG A 159 -9.69 12.96 3.44
CA ARG A 159 -10.55 14.05 3.92
C ARG A 159 -9.75 15.33 4.19
N ALA A 160 -8.62 15.22 4.91
CA ALA A 160 -7.77 16.37 5.20
C ALA A 160 -7.16 17.00 3.94
N MET A 161 -6.68 16.19 2.98
CA MET A 161 -6.14 16.69 1.70
C MET A 161 -7.22 17.36 0.85
N ARG A 162 -8.42 16.79 0.79
CA ARG A 162 -9.53 17.44 0.08
C ARG A 162 -9.82 18.83 0.63
N SER A 163 -9.86 18.96 1.95
CA SER A 163 -10.03 20.24 2.64
C SER A 163 -8.88 21.21 2.35
N ALA A 164 -7.63 20.73 2.36
CA ALA A 164 -6.45 21.56 2.11
C ALA A 164 -6.33 22.10 0.67
N PHE A 165 -6.76 21.32 -0.32
CA PHE A 165 -6.62 21.63 -1.75
C PHE A 165 -7.95 21.97 -2.43
N ALA A 166 -9.01 22.17 -1.65
CA ALA A 166 -10.36 22.50 -2.13
C ALA A 166 -10.89 21.54 -3.22
N ILE A 167 -10.66 20.24 -3.04
CA ILE A 167 -11.05 19.21 -4.01
C ILE A 167 -12.52 18.82 -3.76
N PRO A 168 -13.44 19.08 -4.72
CA PRO A 168 -14.88 18.93 -4.49
C PRO A 168 -15.37 17.47 -4.57
N PHE A 169 -14.52 16.55 -5.03
CA PHE A 169 -14.89 15.14 -5.22
C PHE A 169 -14.57 14.32 -3.98
N CYS A 170 -15.50 13.43 -3.62
CA CYS A 170 -15.26 12.44 -2.58
C CYS A 170 -14.13 11.50 -2.97
N SER A 171 -13.32 11.08 -2.01
CA SER A 171 -12.37 10.02 -2.26
C SER A 171 -12.98 8.64 -2.23
N LEU A 172 -12.45 7.74 -3.05
CA LEU A 172 -12.95 6.37 -3.14
C LEU A 172 -12.85 5.65 -1.78
N GLU A 173 -11.78 5.94 -1.04
CA GLU A 173 -11.44 5.32 0.23
C GLU A 173 -12.34 5.81 1.38
N GLU A 174 -13.01 6.96 1.21
CA GLU A 174 -13.99 7.50 2.16
C GLU A 174 -15.34 6.75 2.14
N LEU A 175 -15.58 5.88 1.15
CA LEU A 175 -16.83 5.15 1.04
C LEU A 175 -16.88 3.99 2.04
N ASP A 176 -17.97 3.91 2.82
CA ASP A 176 -18.28 2.87 3.82
C ASP A 176 -18.56 1.47 3.26
N ASP A 177 -18.33 1.28 1.97
CA ASP A 177 -18.91 0.17 1.22
C ASP A 177 -17.90 -0.40 0.21
N GLU A 178 -16.66 -0.61 0.65
CA GLU A 178 -15.63 -1.28 -0.17
C GLU A 178 -16.08 -2.69 -0.63
N VAL A 179 -16.93 -3.34 0.18
CA VAL A 179 -17.67 -4.58 -0.15
C VAL A 179 -18.64 -4.36 -1.31
N ARG A 180 -19.34 -3.23 -1.37
CA ARG A 180 -20.29 -2.90 -2.43
C ARG A 180 -19.58 -2.52 -3.73
N TRP A 181 -18.40 -1.88 -3.67
CA TRP A 181 -17.57 -1.62 -4.84
C TRP A 181 -17.05 -2.91 -5.48
N ARG A 182 -16.43 -3.82 -4.71
CA ARG A 182 -15.97 -5.13 -5.23
C ARG A 182 -17.14 -5.97 -5.75
N LYS A 183 -18.31 -5.92 -5.11
CA LYS A 183 -19.55 -6.55 -5.61
C LYS A 183 -20.06 -5.90 -6.90
N THR A 184 -19.98 -4.57 -7.04
CA THR A 184 -20.37 -3.86 -8.27
C THR A 184 -19.44 -4.23 -9.43
N GLN A 185 -18.13 -4.35 -9.17
CA GLN A 185 -17.15 -4.85 -10.15
C GLN A 185 -17.43 -6.30 -10.59
N ARG A 186 -17.84 -7.17 -9.67
CA ARG A 186 -18.23 -8.57 -9.96
C ARG A 186 -19.59 -8.67 -10.69
N GLN A 187 -20.60 -7.90 -10.29
CA GLN A 187 -21.93 -7.94 -10.90
C GLN A 187 -21.94 -7.39 -12.33
N GLN A 188 -21.09 -6.40 -12.64
CA GLN A 188 -20.97 -5.88 -14.01
C GLN A 188 -20.30 -6.86 -14.97
N LYS A 189 -19.31 -7.65 -14.52
CA LYS A 189 -18.73 -8.74 -15.31
C LYS A 189 -19.76 -9.82 -15.65
N ASN A 190 -20.69 -10.10 -14.75
CA ASN A 190 -21.71 -11.13 -14.98
C ASN A 190 -22.84 -10.65 -15.92
N ASN A 191 -23.14 -9.35 -15.95
CA ASN A 191 -24.15 -8.77 -16.87
C ASN A 191 -23.64 -8.59 -18.32
N SER A 192 -22.32 -8.51 -18.55
CA SER A 192 -21.77 -8.49 -19.91
C SER A 192 -21.81 -9.85 -20.61
N THR A 193 -21.91 -10.96 -19.86
CA THR A 193 -21.91 -12.32 -20.41
C THR A 193 -23.32 -12.88 -20.64
N SER A 194 -24.36 -12.30 -20.02
CA SER A 194 -25.74 -12.81 -20.13
C SER A 194 -26.53 -12.30 -21.34
N ASN A 195 -26.00 -11.33 -22.11
CA ASN A 195 -26.71 -10.73 -23.24
C ASN A 195 -26.27 -11.19 -24.64
N ARG A 196 -25.49 -12.27 -24.75
CA ARG A 196 -25.24 -12.96 -26.03
C ARG A 196 -26.00 -14.29 -26.11
N ARG A 197 -27.34 -14.21 -26.17
CA ARG A 197 -28.11 -15.24 -26.87
C ARG A 197 -28.18 -14.86 -28.35
N PRO A 198 -27.75 -15.71 -29.28
CA PRO A 198 -27.94 -15.45 -30.70
C PRO A 198 -29.44 -15.38 -30.98
N ARG A 199 -29.94 -14.23 -31.43
CA ARG A 199 -31.20 -14.16 -32.15
C ARG A 199 -31.03 -14.94 -33.44
N GLN A 200 -31.48 -16.20 -33.45
CA GLN A 200 -31.65 -16.94 -34.68
C GLN A 200 -32.86 -16.36 -35.41
N TRP A 201 -32.58 -15.68 -36.53
CA TRP A 201 -33.56 -15.33 -37.54
C TRP A 201 -33.27 -16.18 -38.77
N ALA A 202 -34.19 -17.06 -39.16
CA ALA A 202 -34.37 -17.54 -40.54
C ALA A 202 -35.71 -18.30 -40.67
N ASP A 203 -36.68 -17.61 -41.26
CA ASP A 203 -37.67 -18.01 -42.28
C ASP A 203 -38.31 -19.40 -42.26
N LYS A 204 -39.67 -19.42 -42.21
CA LYS A 204 -40.51 -19.71 -43.40
C LYS A 204 -42.03 -19.66 -43.12
N LYS A 205 -42.70 -18.87 -43.98
CA LYS A 205 -44.04 -19.03 -44.61
C LYS A 205 -45.35 -18.99 -43.78
N GLU A 206 -46.11 -17.93 -44.07
CA GLU A 206 -47.57 -17.76 -44.11
C GLU A 206 -48.35 -18.86 -44.91
N PRO A 207 -49.70 -18.84 -44.98
CA PRO A 207 -50.71 -18.34 -44.02
C PRO A 207 -51.94 -19.28 -43.87
N ALA A 208 -52.79 -19.08 -42.83
CA ALA A 208 -54.23 -19.40 -42.92
C ALA A 208 -55.07 -18.64 -41.89
N GLN A 209 -55.78 -17.62 -42.39
CA GLN A 209 -57.21 -17.32 -42.24
C GLN A 209 -57.85 -17.08 -40.85
N LEU A 210 -58.21 -15.81 -40.68
CA LEU A 210 -59.43 -15.21 -40.10
C LEU A 210 -60.60 -16.13 -39.68
N SER A 211 -61.05 -15.93 -38.44
CA SER A 211 -62.40 -15.39 -38.10
C SER A 211 -62.39 -14.96 -36.61
N LEU A 212 -62.63 -13.69 -36.25
CA LEU A 212 -63.94 -13.04 -36.04
C LEU A 212 -64.87 -13.86 -35.12
N ALA A 213 -64.96 -13.48 -33.84
CA ALA A 213 -66.10 -12.70 -33.33
C ALA A 213 -66.19 -12.73 -31.78
N ASP A 214 -66.58 -11.56 -31.27
CA ASP A 214 -67.44 -11.30 -30.11
C ASP A 214 -66.92 -11.35 -28.66
N ALA A 215 -67.08 -10.17 -28.06
CA ALA A 215 -66.95 -9.80 -26.66
C ALA A 215 -68.24 -10.16 -25.86
N PRO A 216 -68.54 -9.52 -24.71
CA PRO A 216 -67.93 -9.64 -23.39
C PRO A 216 -68.99 -9.98 -22.31
N LYS A 217 -68.57 -10.24 -21.05
CA LYS A 217 -69.27 -9.91 -19.77
C LYS A 217 -68.57 -10.62 -18.61
N GLN A 218 -67.94 -9.93 -17.66
CA GLN A 218 -68.53 -9.35 -16.44
C GLN A 218 -69.62 -10.23 -15.80
N THR A 219 -69.38 -10.72 -14.58
CA THR A 219 -70.04 -10.24 -13.33
C THR A 219 -69.79 -11.25 -12.20
N GLN A 220 -69.37 -10.72 -11.04
CA GLN A 220 -69.71 -11.00 -9.62
C GLN A 220 -70.28 -12.41 -9.30
N GLU A 221 -69.99 -13.05 -8.17
CA GLU A 221 -70.22 -12.56 -6.81
C GLU A 221 -69.84 -13.70 -5.83
N ALA A 222 -69.40 -13.37 -4.62
CA ALA A 222 -69.27 -14.32 -3.51
C ALA A 222 -70.67 -14.73 -3.00
N PRO A 223 -70.82 -15.89 -2.33
CA PRO A 223 -70.87 -15.83 -0.87
C PRO A 223 -70.31 -17.07 -0.12
N LYS A 224 -69.83 -16.84 1.10
CA LYS A 224 -69.63 -17.81 2.21
C LYS A 224 -70.99 -18.16 2.87
N PRO A 225 -71.14 -18.97 3.97
CA PRO A 225 -70.23 -19.87 4.71
C PRO A 225 -70.86 -21.25 5.12
N LYS A 226 -70.08 -22.15 5.75
CA LYS A 226 -70.37 -23.01 6.94
C LYS A 226 -69.36 -24.19 6.96
N ALA A 227 -68.41 -24.23 7.89
CA ALA A 227 -68.46 -24.85 9.23
C ALA A 227 -68.45 -26.39 9.21
N VAL A 228 -67.41 -27.01 9.79
CA VAL A 228 -67.44 -28.10 10.80
C VAL A 228 -66.07 -28.82 10.93
N GLU A 229 -65.65 -28.96 12.20
CA GLU A 229 -64.79 -29.97 12.88
C GLU A 229 -63.33 -30.31 12.50
N LYS A 230 -62.45 -29.94 13.45
CA LYS A 230 -61.70 -30.83 14.38
C LYS A 230 -60.79 -31.92 13.79
N SER A 231 -59.47 -31.68 13.81
CA SER A 231 -58.44 -32.70 14.06
C SER A 231 -57.14 -32.08 14.59
N GLU A 232 -56.42 -32.87 15.39
CA GLU A 232 -55.25 -32.56 16.23
C GLU A 232 -53.96 -32.29 15.42
N PRO A 233 -52.97 -31.54 15.95
CA PRO A 233 -51.71 -31.33 15.25
C PRO A 233 -50.74 -32.50 15.49
N LYS A 234 -50.48 -33.30 14.46
CA LYS A 234 -49.28 -34.15 14.37
C LYS A 234 -48.11 -33.31 13.87
N ALA A 235 -47.01 -33.40 14.60
CA ALA A 235 -45.73 -32.77 14.29
C ALA A 235 -45.23 -33.16 12.90
N GLU A 236 -45.12 -32.16 12.02
CA GLU A 236 -44.43 -32.27 10.73
C GLU A 236 -43.05 -31.63 10.88
N VAL A 237 -42.04 -32.50 10.84
CA VAL A 237 -40.62 -32.16 10.82
C VAL A 237 -40.31 -31.47 9.50
N VAL A 238 -40.06 -30.16 9.53
CA VAL A 238 -39.53 -29.40 8.38
C VAL A 238 -38.05 -29.74 8.23
N PRO A 239 -37.59 -30.35 7.12
CA PRO A 239 -36.17 -30.47 6.84
C PRO A 239 -35.60 -29.12 6.37
N ALA A 240 -34.48 -28.76 6.97
CA ALA A 240 -33.72 -27.55 6.70
C ALA A 240 -33.37 -27.35 5.20
N PRO A 241 -33.38 -26.12 4.69
CA PRO A 241 -32.95 -25.84 3.33
C PRO A 241 -31.43 -26.01 3.21
N LYS A 242 -31.00 -27.03 2.46
CA LYS A 242 -29.62 -27.21 2.02
C LYS A 242 -29.26 -26.04 1.09
N LYS A 243 -28.38 -25.16 1.56
CA LYS A 243 -27.66 -24.21 0.69
C LYS A 243 -26.78 -25.01 -0.26
N ALA A 244 -27.20 -25.13 -1.50
CA ALA A 244 -26.29 -25.43 -2.59
C ALA A 244 -25.36 -24.21 -2.75
N VAL A 245 -24.09 -24.41 -2.39
CA VAL A 245 -23.02 -23.50 -2.75
C VAL A 245 -22.81 -23.69 -4.25
N GLU A 246 -23.23 -22.73 -5.06
CA GLU A 246 -22.78 -22.65 -6.44
C GLU A 246 -21.28 -22.38 -6.42
N ASP A 247 -20.51 -23.44 -6.62
CA ASP A 247 -19.10 -23.39 -6.97
C ASP A 247 -18.98 -22.56 -8.24
N SER A 248 -18.65 -21.28 -8.08
CA SER A 248 -18.12 -20.48 -9.16
C SER A 248 -16.87 -21.21 -9.66
N LEU A 249 -16.92 -21.78 -10.87
CA LEU A 249 -15.78 -22.41 -11.52
C LEU A 249 -14.60 -21.44 -11.48
N ILE A 250 -13.68 -21.67 -10.55
CA ILE A 250 -12.39 -21.01 -10.56
C ILE A 250 -11.65 -21.65 -11.73
N GLU A 251 -11.43 -20.88 -12.80
CA GLU A 251 -10.55 -21.31 -13.88
C GLU A 251 -9.15 -21.52 -13.31
N LEU A 252 -8.82 -22.80 -13.09
CA LEU A 252 -7.51 -23.24 -12.64
C LEU A 252 -6.45 -22.93 -13.72
N ALA A 253 -5.20 -22.83 -13.29
CA ALA A 253 -4.06 -22.66 -14.17
C ALA A 253 -4.05 -23.73 -15.26
N THR A 254 -3.74 -23.34 -16.50
CA THR A 254 -3.64 -24.30 -17.59
C THR A 254 -2.42 -25.20 -17.40
N SER A 255 -2.46 -26.41 -17.97
CA SER A 255 -1.31 -27.33 -17.93
C SER A 255 -0.04 -26.70 -18.53
N GLU A 256 -0.20 -25.81 -19.52
CA GLU A 256 0.90 -25.03 -20.10
C GLU A 256 1.49 -24.04 -19.10
N GLN A 257 0.67 -23.30 -18.35
CA GLN A 257 1.13 -22.36 -17.33
C GLN A 257 1.86 -23.08 -16.20
N GLN A 258 1.37 -24.24 -15.76
CA GLN A 258 2.03 -25.06 -14.74
C GLN A 258 3.40 -25.56 -15.22
N LYS A 259 3.49 -25.99 -16.49
CA LYS A 259 4.76 -26.42 -17.10
C LYS A 259 5.76 -25.25 -17.23
N GLU A 260 5.27 -24.07 -17.59
CA GLU A 260 6.10 -22.88 -17.72
C GLU A 260 6.63 -22.42 -16.34
N LEU A 261 5.79 -22.45 -15.30
CA LEU A 261 6.20 -22.14 -13.92
C LEU A 261 7.34 -23.06 -13.45
N LEU A 262 7.21 -24.36 -13.73
CA LEU A 262 8.24 -25.34 -13.43
C LEU A 262 9.56 -25.05 -14.16
N ALA A 263 9.49 -24.69 -15.43
CA ALA A 263 10.68 -24.35 -16.23
C ALA A 263 11.40 -23.09 -15.72
N TYR A 264 10.66 -22.09 -15.22
CA TYR A 264 11.27 -20.91 -14.60
C TYR A 264 11.85 -21.19 -13.21
N ALA A 265 11.19 -22.02 -12.41
CA ALA A 265 11.73 -22.44 -11.11
C ALA A 265 13.05 -23.20 -11.28
N GLU A 266 13.15 -24.08 -12.28
CA GLU A 266 14.39 -24.80 -12.61
C GLU A 266 15.53 -23.85 -13.00
N LYS A 267 15.24 -22.79 -13.79
CA LYS A 267 16.24 -21.77 -14.16
C LYS A 267 16.76 -20.93 -12.99
N LEU A 268 16.01 -20.87 -11.90
CA LEU A 268 16.37 -20.15 -10.67
C LEU A 268 16.99 -21.08 -9.63
N ASP A 269 17.23 -22.35 -9.97
CA ASP A 269 17.67 -23.39 -9.03
C ASP A 269 16.72 -23.49 -7.80
N MET A 270 15.44 -23.13 -7.96
CA MET A 270 14.43 -23.20 -6.90
C MET A 270 13.86 -24.61 -6.80
N THR A 271 13.82 -25.14 -5.59
CA THR A 271 13.18 -26.43 -5.31
C THR A 271 11.65 -26.30 -5.39
N ALA A 272 10.96 -27.40 -5.72
CA ALA A 272 9.49 -27.43 -5.75
C ALA A 272 8.86 -27.04 -4.39
N LYS A 273 9.59 -27.27 -3.30
CA LYS A 273 9.18 -26.89 -1.94
C LYS A 273 9.27 -25.38 -1.73
N GLU A 274 10.36 -24.73 -2.13
CA GLU A 274 10.52 -23.27 -2.03
C GLU A 274 9.49 -22.54 -2.88
N LEU A 275 9.19 -23.06 -4.09
CA LEU A 275 8.12 -22.52 -4.91
C LEU A 275 6.75 -22.64 -4.24
N ALA A 276 6.47 -23.77 -3.57
CA ALA A 276 5.23 -23.97 -2.82
C ALA A 276 5.13 -23.05 -1.58
N ASP A 277 6.25 -22.81 -0.89
CA ASP A 277 6.32 -21.89 0.25
C ASP A 277 6.11 -20.43 -0.22
N ASP A 278 6.73 -20.01 -1.33
CA ASP A 278 6.51 -18.69 -1.97
C ASP A 278 5.03 -18.52 -2.38
N LEU A 279 4.43 -19.57 -2.95
CA LEU A 279 3.01 -19.61 -3.33
C LEU A 279 2.07 -19.47 -2.14
N MET A 280 2.36 -20.19 -1.06
CA MET A 280 1.57 -20.14 0.17
C MET A 280 1.69 -18.77 0.84
N GLN A 281 2.89 -18.18 0.84
CA GLN A 281 3.13 -16.87 1.44
C GLN A 281 2.44 -15.74 0.64
N GLN A 282 2.52 -15.76 -0.69
CA GLN A 282 2.00 -14.68 -1.53
C GLN A 282 0.49 -14.78 -1.77
N TYR A 283 -0.01 -15.99 -2.00
CA TYR A 283 -1.38 -16.20 -2.47
C TYR A 283 -2.24 -17.03 -1.51
N GLY A 284 -1.66 -17.58 -0.44
CA GLY A 284 -2.37 -18.48 0.49
C GLY A 284 -2.78 -19.80 -0.16
N VAL A 285 -2.10 -20.21 -1.22
CA VAL A 285 -2.43 -21.43 -1.98
C VAL A 285 -1.47 -22.55 -1.59
N PRO A 286 -1.97 -23.71 -1.10
CA PRO A 286 -1.11 -24.76 -0.55
C PRO A 286 -0.42 -25.63 -1.62
N SER A 287 -0.85 -25.57 -2.87
CA SER A 287 -0.22 -26.30 -3.99
C SER A 287 -0.47 -25.58 -5.32
N TRP A 288 0.47 -25.74 -6.27
CA TRP A 288 0.37 -25.15 -7.60
C TRP A 288 -0.83 -25.65 -8.43
N ASP A 289 -1.45 -26.78 -8.06
CA ASP A 289 -2.59 -27.38 -8.79
C ASP A 289 -3.87 -26.62 -8.52
N LYS A 290 -3.87 -25.80 -7.46
CA LYS A 290 -4.98 -24.96 -7.02
C LYS A 290 -4.79 -23.49 -7.41
N LEU A 291 -3.76 -23.17 -8.19
CA LEU A 291 -3.57 -21.83 -8.71
C LEU A 291 -4.71 -21.49 -9.67
N SER A 292 -5.31 -20.32 -9.49
CA SER A 292 -6.15 -19.75 -10.56
C SER A 292 -5.27 -19.28 -11.72
N ASN A 293 -5.84 -19.24 -12.92
CA ASN A 293 -5.14 -18.77 -14.13
C ASN A 293 -4.50 -17.38 -13.93
N MET A 294 -5.21 -16.45 -13.29
CA MET A 294 -4.70 -15.11 -12.98
C MET A 294 -3.50 -15.14 -12.02
N GLN A 295 -3.53 -15.99 -11.00
CA GLN A 295 -2.40 -16.13 -10.06
C GLN A 295 -1.19 -16.78 -10.74
N ALA A 296 -1.41 -17.77 -11.60
CA ALA A 296 -0.35 -18.39 -12.39
C ALA A 296 0.31 -17.38 -13.33
N GLN A 297 -0.47 -16.51 -13.97
CA GLN A 297 0.06 -15.49 -14.87
C GLN A 297 0.90 -14.42 -14.14
N LEU A 298 0.44 -13.93 -12.99
CA LEU A 298 1.22 -13.00 -12.16
C LEU A 298 2.52 -13.62 -11.65
N LEU A 299 2.48 -14.89 -11.24
CA LEU A 299 3.67 -15.60 -10.79
C LEU A 299 4.67 -15.84 -11.94
N LEU A 300 4.18 -16.17 -13.13
CA LEU A 300 5.03 -16.31 -14.32
C LEU A 300 5.77 -15.02 -14.65
N GLU A 301 5.11 -13.87 -14.57
CA GLU A 301 5.72 -12.56 -14.80
C GLU A 301 6.81 -12.27 -13.77
N LEU A 302 6.53 -12.53 -12.48
CA LEU A 302 7.50 -12.35 -11.40
C LEU A 302 8.73 -13.26 -11.55
N LEU A 303 8.54 -14.54 -11.89
CA LEU A 303 9.65 -15.47 -12.09
C LEU A 303 10.47 -15.13 -13.35
N LYS A 304 9.83 -14.61 -14.41
CA LYS A 304 10.52 -14.09 -15.60
C LYS A 304 11.48 -12.96 -15.22
N ASP A 305 11.02 -11.99 -14.42
CA ASP A 305 11.84 -10.87 -13.97
C ASP A 305 13.02 -11.34 -13.11
N ARG A 306 12.79 -12.27 -12.17
CA ARG A 306 13.86 -12.86 -11.35
C ARG A 306 14.92 -13.57 -12.20
N VAL A 307 14.51 -14.31 -13.24
CA VAL A 307 15.46 -14.96 -14.15
C VAL A 307 16.28 -13.94 -14.92
N GLN A 308 15.68 -12.84 -15.38
CA GLN A 308 16.42 -11.77 -16.05
C GLN A 308 17.47 -11.13 -15.13
N GLN A 309 17.12 -10.88 -13.86
CA GLN A 309 18.04 -10.37 -12.86
C GLN A 309 19.19 -11.35 -12.57
N HIS A 310 18.88 -12.63 -12.39
CA HIS A 310 19.90 -13.65 -12.16
C HIS A 310 20.86 -13.80 -13.35
N LEU A 311 20.39 -13.60 -14.58
CA LEU A 311 21.23 -13.58 -15.78
C LEU A 311 22.13 -12.34 -15.83
N SER A 312 21.63 -11.16 -15.47
CA SER A 312 22.46 -9.95 -15.41
C SER A 312 23.54 -10.03 -14.33
N ASP A 313 23.23 -10.64 -13.19
CA ASP A 313 24.18 -10.77 -12.08
C ASP A 313 25.33 -11.72 -12.43
N LYS A 314 25.04 -12.84 -13.13
CA LYS A 314 26.05 -13.77 -13.62
C LYS A 314 27.01 -13.13 -14.65
N GLN A 315 26.55 -12.14 -15.41
CA GLN A 315 27.39 -11.43 -16.38
C GLN A 315 28.29 -10.37 -15.73
N ASN A 316 27.93 -9.88 -14.54
CA ASN A 316 28.64 -8.81 -13.84
C ASN A 316 29.60 -9.31 -12.74
N THR A 317 29.77 -10.62 -12.55
CA THR A 317 30.76 -11.13 -11.59
C THR A 317 32.18 -10.82 -12.08
N PRO A 318 32.95 -9.95 -11.38
CA PRO A 318 34.31 -9.61 -11.79
C PRO A 318 35.21 -10.84 -11.73
N VAL A 319 35.92 -11.11 -12.82
CA VAL A 319 36.93 -12.18 -12.91
C VAL A 319 37.99 -11.92 -11.83
N PRO A 320 38.28 -12.88 -10.93
CA PRO A 320 39.30 -12.69 -9.91
C PRO A 320 40.66 -12.45 -10.57
N GLN A 321 41.25 -11.29 -10.28
CA GLN A 321 42.63 -10.97 -10.69
C GLN A 321 43.58 -11.90 -9.94
N ASN A 322 44.44 -12.55 -10.72
CA ASN A 322 45.42 -13.51 -10.26
C ASN A 322 46.60 -12.73 -9.65
N ASP A 323 46.69 -12.67 -8.32
CA ASP A 323 47.82 -12.06 -7.63
C ASP A 323 49.07 -12.93 -7.80
N GLN A 324 49.95 -12.46 -8.67
CA GLN A 324 51.25 -13.06 -8.96
C GLN A 324 52.23 -12.54 -7.92
N ALA A 325 52.65 -13.45 -7.03
CA ALA A 325 53.67 -13.19 -6.02
C ALA A 325 55.04 -12.99 -6.70
N ASP A 326 55.50 -11.74 -6.76
CA ASP A 326 56.90 -11.43 -7.04
C ASP A 326 57.70 -11.45 -5.74
N ASN A 327 58.63 -12.40 -5.77
CA ASN A 327 59.68 -12.68 -4.82
C ASN A 327 60.83 -11.73 -5.14
N ASP A 328 61.16 -10.79 -4.26
CA ASP A 328 62.42 -10.07 -4.38
C ASP A 328 63.19 -10.02 -3.06
N ASN A 329 64.45 -10.35 -3.22
CA ASN A 329 65.39 -10.82 -2.22
C ASN A 329 66.53 -9.80 -2.25
N THR A 330 66.73 -9.03 -1.18
CA THR A 330 67.98 -8.26 -1.03
C THR A 330 68.33 -8.12 0.45
N PRO A 331 69.56 -8.49 0.85
CA PRO A 331 70.01 -8.40 2.23
C PRO A 331 70.59 -7.01 2.51
N HIS A 332 70.30 -6.46 3.68
CA HIS A 332 71.08 -5.36 4.23
C HIS A 332 71.47 -5.71 5.68
N ASP A 333 72.77 -5.87 5.86
CA ASP A 333 73.46 -5.89 7.14
C ASP A 333 73.23 -4.56 7.88
N ASP A 334 72.86 -4.64 9.16
CA ASP A 334 73.52 -3.91 10.26
C ASP A 334 72.88 -4.28 11.62
N GLU A 335 73.70 -4.86 12.48
CA GLU A 335 73.44 -5.18 13.89
C GLU A 335 74.09 -4.09 14.80
N PRO A 336 73.94 -4.09 16.13
CA PRO A 336 72.93 -3.33 16.87
C PRO A 336 73.53 -2.29 17.82
N THR A 337 72.71 -1.37 18.34
CA THR A 337 72.97 -0.77 19.66
C THR A 337 71.74 -0.80 20.54
N LYS A 338 71.88 -1.54 21.65
CA LYS A 338 71.00 -1.55 22.83
C LYS A 338 71.13 -0.21 23.56
N ALA A 339 70.01 0.42 23.90
CA ALA A 339 69.66 0.83 25.27
C ALA A 339 68.44 1.77 25.26
N GLU A 340 67.53 1.54 26.21
CA GLU A 340 66.57 2.50 26.78
C GLU A 340 65.35 2.93 25.94
N ALA A 341 64.29 2.12 26.01
CA ALA A 341 62.90 2.61 26.14
C ALA A 341 61.94 1.46 26.49
N THR A 342 62.12 0.87 27.67
CA THR A 342 61.19 -0.11 28.26
C THR A 342 60.45 0.55 29.42
N GLU A 343 59.46 1.41 29.13
CA GLU A 343 58.43 1.78 30.11
C GLU A 343 57.31 2.63 29.47
N ARG A 344 56.46 2.04 28.60
CA ARG A 344 55.09 2.55 28.28
C ARG A 344 54.26 1.70 27.32
N ALA A 345 54.39 0.37 27.31
CA ALA A 345 53.62 -0.49 26.39
C ALA A 345 52.90 -1.69 27.02
N GLU A 346 52.92 -1.90 28.34
CA GLU A 346 52.38 -3.13 28.95
C GLU A 346 51.15 -2.96 29.86
N THR A 347 50.31 -1.92 29.66
CA THR A 347 49.01 -1.82 30.36
C THR A 347 47.80 -1.48 29.48
N LYS A 348 47.87 -1.70 28.16
CA LYS A 348 46.69 -1.64 27.29
C LYS A 348 46.45 -2.87 26.41
N GLU A 349 47.41 -3.76 26.27
CA GLU A 349 47.35 -4.90 25.35
C GLU A 349 47.11 -6.23 26.08
N ALA A 350 46.23 -6.23 27.08
CA ALA A 350 45.82 -7.47 27.78
C ALA A 350 44.34 -7.50 28.21
N ILE A 351 43.53 -6.48 27.85
CA ILE A 351 42.08 -6.46 28.15
C ILE A 351 41.21 -6.53 26.88
N GLU A 352 41.80 -6.44 25.69
CA GLU A 352 41.05 -6.56 24.43
C GLU A 352 41.06 -8.00 23.87
N ASN A 353 40.97 -9.00 24.76
CA ASN A 353 40.46 -10.30 24.37
C ASN A 353 38.97 -10.14 24.11
N HIS A 354 38.64 -9.86 22.85
CA HIS A 354 37.32 -9.56 22.32
C HIS A 354 36.36 -10.74 22.55
N VAL A 355 35.81 -10.86 23.76
CA VAL A 355 34.62 -11.68 23.99
C VAL A 355 33.49 -10.99 23.23
N PRO A 356 32.94 -11.59 22.17
CA PRO A 356 31.88 -10.94 21.42
C PRO A 356 30.71 -10.71 22.36
N THR A 357 30.21 -9.47 22.44
CA THR A 357 29.04 -9.12 23.25
C THR A 357 27.89 -10.09 22.92
N LEU A 358 27.08 -10.46 23.90
CA LEU A 358 25.96 -11.38 23.71
C LEU A 358 25.06 -10.94 22.54
N MET A 359 24.88 -9.62 22.39
CA MET A 359 24.28 -8.97 21.23
C MET A 359 24.91 -9.37 19.88
N LYS A 360 26.22 -9.23 19.72
CA LYS A 360 26.92 -9.61 18.47
C LYS A 360 26.80 -11.10 18.21
N GLN A 361 26.86 -11.94 19.25
CA GLN A 361 26.62 -13.38 19.11
C GLN A 361 25.19 -13.68 18.63
N GLN A 362 24.18 -13.00 19.17
CA GLN A 362 22.78 -13.15 18.76
C GLN A 362 22.52 -12.57 17.36
N ALA A 363 23.15 -11.45 17.01
CA ALA A 363 23.11 -10.84 15.68
C ALA A 363 23.78 -11.74 14.63
N ASP A 364 24.95 -12.31 14.93
CA ASP A 364 25.63 -13.26 14.05
C ASP A 364 24.85 -14.57 13.92
N THR A 365 24.23 -15.03 14.99
CA THR A 365 23.38 -16.23 14.97
C THR A 365 22.12 -16.00 14.13
N THR A 366 21.47 -14.85 14.28
CA THR A 366 20.30 -14.46 13.46
C THR A 366 20.69 -14.25 12.00
N LEU A 367 21.85 -13.65 11.72
CA LEU A 367 22.36 -13.46 10.37
C LEU A 367 22.75 -14.80 9.72
N ARG A 368 23.41 -15.70 10.44
CA ARG A 368 23.72 -17.07 9.98
C ARG A 368 22.45 -17.88 9.72
N ALA A 369 21.46 -17.80 10.61
CA ALA A 369 20.17 -18.47 10.42
C ALA A 369 19.44 -17.97 9.17
N ARG A 370 19.46 -16.65 8.91
CA ARG A 370 18.91 -16.05 7.69
C ARG A 370 19.64 -16.51 6.42
N LYS A 371 20.97 -16.62 6.46
CA LYS A 371 21.76 -17.09 5.30
C LYS A 371 21.51 -18.56 4.93
N THR A 372 21.13 -19.40 5.90
CA THR A 372 20.93 -20.83 5.65
C THR A 372 19.55 -21.21 5.09
N ASN A 373 18.61 -20.25 4.94
CA ASN A 373 17.27 -20.44 4.39
C ASN A 373 16.50 -21.67 4.91
N ASP A 374 16.81 -22.14 6.13
CA ASP A 374 16.14 -23.28 6.77
C ASP A 374 14.97 -22.77 7.64
N PRO A 375 13.70 -22.92 7.19
CA PRO A 375 12.54 -22.43 7.93
C PRO A 375 12.31 -23.17 9.25
N ARG A 376 13.04 -24.26 9.54
CA ARG A 376 12.96 -24.99 10.81
C ARG A 376 13.88 -24.43 11.89
N ARG A 377 14.76 -23.48 11.57
CA ARG A 377 15.56 -22.72 12.55
C ARG A 377 14.93 -21.36 12.84
N MET A 378 13.67 -21.36 13.33
CA MET A 378 13.23 -20.20 14.10
C MET A 378 14.09 -20.15 15.36
N ILE A 379 14.91 -19.11 15.49
CA ILE A 379 15.64 -18.87 16.73
C ILE A 379 14.58 -18.71 17.82
N PRO A 380 14.55 -19.60 18.82
CA PRO A 380 13.56 -19.50 19.88
C PRO A 380 13.72 -18.14 20.53
N LYS A 381 12.59 -17.47 20.82
CA LYS A 381 12.65 -16.18 21.51
C LYS A 381 13.43 -16.38 22.82
N PRO A 382 14.44 -15.53 23.09
CA PRO A 382 15.19 -15.63 24.33
C PRO A 382 14.25 -15.52 25.53
N SER A 383 14.65 -16.14 26.64
CA SER A 383 13.92 -16.05 27.90
C SER A 383 13.74 -14.58 28.30
N ARG A 384 12.72 -14.29 29.12
CA ARG A 384 12.47 -12.90 29.57
C ARG A 384 13.71 -12.29 30.25
N LEU A 385 14.47 -13.10 30.99
CA LEU A 385 15.70 -12.66 31.66
C LEU A 385 16.80 -12.31 30.65
N GLU A 386 16.97 -13.11 29.60
CA GLU A 386 17.92 -12.81 28.52
C GLU A 386 17.50 -11.57 27.72
N GLN A 387 16.21 -11.37 27.48
CA GLN A 387 15.71 -10.16 26.85
C GLN A 387 16.03 -8.92 27.69
N ILE A 388 15.83 -8.99 29.01
CA ILE A 388 16.18 -7.90 29.94
C ILE A 388 17.69 -7.63 29.88
N ARG A 389 18.52 -8.68 29.96
CA ARG A 389 19.98 -8.53 29.87
C ARG A 389 20.43 -7.90 28.56
N LEU A 390 19.92 -8.38 27.42
CA LEU A 390 20.20 -7.79 26.10
C LEU A 390 19.77 -6.32 26.03
N THR A 391 18.65 -5.99 26.69
CA THR A 391 18.15 -4.62 26.77
C THR A 391 19.07 -3.73 27.59
N ASP A 392 19.51 -4.19 28.77
CA ASP A 392 20.43 -3.46 29.64
C ASP A 392 21.79 -3.24 28.95
N GLU A 393 22.33 -4.26 28.28
CA GLU A 393 23.56 -4.15 27.48
C GLU A 393 23.40 -3.11 26.34
N CYS A 394 22.26 -3.07 25.65
CA CYS A 394 22.00 -2.08 24.61
C CYS A 394 21.85 -0.66 25.16
N VAL A 395 21.11 -0.49 26.26
CA VAL A 395 20.93 0.80 26.92
C VAL A 395 22.29 1.35 27.37
N GLN A 396 23.12 0.51 28.01
CA GLN A 396 24.44 0.90 28.47
C GLN A 396 25.34 1.37 27.30
N ARG A 397 25.39 0.62 26.20
CA ARG A 397 26.17 1.05 25.01
C ARG A 397 25.68 2.36 24.41
N MET A 398 24.36 2.58 24.37
CA MET A 398 23.80 3.85 23.91
C MET A 398 24.11 5.00 24.86
N GLU A 399 24.12 4.77 26.17
CA GLU A 399 24.50 5.77 27.17
C GLU A 399 26.00 6.11 27.12
N ASP A 400 26.84 5.12 26.80
CA ASP A 400 28.30 5.28 26.69
C ASP A 400 28.74 5.91 25.36
N ALA A 401 27.88 5.94 24.33
CA ALA A 401 28.20 6.49 23.02
C ALA A 401 28.68 7.95 23.09
N ASP A 402 29.91 8.22 22.67
CA ASP A 402 30.58 9.53 22.79
C ASP A 402 30.29 10.50 21.64
N SER A 403 29.73 9.99 20.54
CA SER A 403 29.44 10.73 19.32
C SER A 403 28.12 10.28 18.68
N LEU A 404 27.53 11.14 17.84
CA LEU A 404 26.29 10.81 17.12
C LEU A 404 26.47 9.65 16.14
N GLN A 405 27.70 9.44 15.64
CA GLN A 405 28.01 8.32 14.76
C GLN A 405 28.01 7.00 15.53
N VAL A 406 28.71 6.93 16.68
CA VAL A 406 28.70 5.73 17.55
C VAL A 406 27.26 5.40 17.98
N LEU A 407 26.45 6.41 18.34
CA LEU A 407 25.05 6.20 18.68
C LEU A 407 24.21 5.66 17.50
N ARG A 408 24.55 6.00 16.26
CA ARG A 408 23.89 5.48 15.06
C ARG A 408 24.26 4.02 14.83
N ASP A 409 25.54 3.69 14.94
CA ASP A 409 26.04 2.32 14.73
C ASP A 409 25.43 1.36 15.77
N GLU A 410 25.41 1.79 17.05
CA GLU A 410 24.74 1.08 18.15
C GLU A 410 23.23 0.89 17.93
N TRP A 411 22.59 1.85 17.26
CA TRP A 411 21.18 1.75 16.89
C TRP A 411 20.91 0.75 15.76
N GLU A 412 21.82 0.64 14.78
CA GLU A 412 21.74 -0.35 13.71
C GLU A 412 21.92 -1.78 14.25
N ASP A 413 22.88 -1.98 15.15
CA ASP A 413 23.05 -3.22 15.91
C ASP A 413 21.74 -3.64 16.59
N PHE A 414 21.08 -2.71 17.27
CA PHE A 414 19.79 -2.96 17.91
C PHE A 414 18.69 -3.38 16.92
N GLN A 415 18.62 -2.79 15.72
CA GLN A 415 17.60 -3.17 14.72
C GLN A 415 17.69 -4.65 14.33
N SER A 416 18.90 -5.22 14.32
CA SER A 416 19.11 -6.62 13.98
C SER A 416 18.43 -7.58 14.97
N VAL A 417 18.42 -7.24 16.27
CA VAL A 417 17.87 -8.07 17.34
C VAL A 417 16.50 -7.62 17.86
N ARG A 418 15.96 -6.50 17.35
CA ARG A 418 14.68 -5.91 17.80
C ARG A 418 13.54 -6.93 17.88
N HIS A 419 13.49 -7.87 16.94
CA HIS A 419 12.48 -8.91 16.85
C HIS A 419 12.51 -9.95 18.00
N LEU A 420 13.61 -10.00 18.77
CA LEU A 420 13.80 -10.87 19.93
C LEU A 420 13.27 -10.26 21.23
N LEU A 421 12.91 -8.98 21.24
CA LEU A 421 12.52 -8.23 22.44
C LEU A 421 11.02 -7.95 22.48
N SER A 422 10.46 -7.84 23.69
CA SER A 422 9.09 -7.34 23.90
C SER A 422 8.98 -5.83 23.60
N ALA A 423 7.77 -5.35 23.32
CA ALA A 423 7.50 -3.92 23.10
C ALA A 423 7.99 -3.01 24.24
N GLU A 424 7.76 -3.38 25.50
CA GLU A 424 8.19 -2.60 26.67
C GLU A 424 9.71 -2.38 26.72
N LEU A 425 10.48 -3.41 26.38
CA LEU A 425 11.94 -3.34 26.35
C LEU A 425 12.46 -2.53 25.15
N ILE A 426 11.77 -2.61 24.02
CA ILE A 426 12.04 -1.77 22.84
C ILE A 426 11.87 -0.29 23.19
N ASP A 427 10.80 0.07 23.90
CA ASP A 427 10.53 1.45 24.30
C ASP A 427 11.63 1.99 25.24
N ARG A 428 12.14 1.15 26.15
CA ARG A 428 13.26 1.53 27.04
C ARG A 428 14.53 1.87 26.25
N ILE A 429 14.87 1.09 25.22
CA ILE A 429 16.02 1.36 24.35
C ILE A 429 15.81 2.63 23.52
N CYS A 430 14.61 2.81 22.94
CA CYS A 430 14.24 4.02 22.20
C CYS A 430 14.40 5.29 23.07
N LYS A 431 13.98 5.21 24.35
CA LYS A 431 14.11 6.30 25.30
C LYS A 431 15.58 6.65 25.57
N ALA A 432 16.42 5.67 25.89
CA ALA A 432 17.85 5.86 26.12
C ALA A 432 18.56 6.48 24.91
N LYS A 433 18.25 6.00 23.70
CA LYS A 433 18.77 6.58 22.45
C LYS A 433 18.41 8.06 22.31
N ASN A 434 17.15 8.43 22.54
CA ASN A 434 16.69 9.80 22.38
C ASN A 434 17.31 10.74 23.42
N GLU A 435 17.40 10.30 24.68
CA GLU A 435 18.06 11.05 25.75
C GLU A 435 19.54 11.29 25.43
N ARG A 436 20.27 10.25 24.99
CA ARG A 436 21.68 10.42 24.60
C ARG A 436 21.83 11.33 23.39
N LYS A 437 20.97 11.19 22.38
CA LYS A 437 20.98 12.05 21.19
C LYS A 437 20.87 13.52 21.57
N VAL A 438 19.95 13.86 22.49
CA VAL A 438 19.78 15.23 23.00
C VAL A 438 21.06 15.71 23.68
N MET A 439 21.66 14.90 24.56
CA MET A 439 22.93 15.25 25.24
C MET A 439 24.09 15.49 24.27
N LEU A 440 24.23 14.66 23.24
CA LEU A 440 25.29 14.79 22.23
C LEU A 440 25.07 15.99 21.30
N SER A 441 23.82 16.27 20.92
CA SER A 441 23.50 17.45 20.11
C SER A 441 23.68 18.77 20.87
N GLY A 442 23.44 18.78 22.19
CA GLY A 442 23.60 19.96 23.04
C GLY A 442 25.05 20.34 23.31
N LYS A 443 26.00 19.41 23.17
CA LYS A 443 27.45 19.68 23.31
C LYS A 443 28.09 20.28 22.05
N ALA A 444 27.37 20.25 20.91
CA ALA A 444 27.87 20.75 19.63
C ALA A 444 27.47 22.22 19.36
N ALA A 445 26.68 22.82 20.25
CA ALA A 445 26.34 24.25 20.30
C ALA A 445 27.16 24.92 21.41
#